data_AF-A0A6V8E3G0-F1
#
_entry.id   AF-A0A6V8E3G0-F1
#
_cell.length_a   1.000
_cell.length_b   1.000
_cell.length_c   1.000
_cell.angle_alpha   90.00
_cell.angle_beta   90.00
_cell.angle_gamma   90.00
#
_symmetry.space_group_name_H-M   'P 1'
#
loop_
_entity.id
_entity.type
_entity.pdbx_description
1 polymer ?
#
loop_
_entity_poly.entity_id
_entity_poly.type
_entity_poly.pdbx_seq_one_letter_code
_entity_poly.pdbx_strand_id
1 'polypeptide(L)'
;MAYVAIVSTLIFGSLFVGISGFFQTSEEIGGFDSAVEEDIRGDSELMLEALDSDGDGLSDKLEETQYGTDIDDPDTDNDGMTDGWEVQHGLNPLDNGESEDLEIDPTQNDESSAAQIENETESWPDPNQGPNGDPDRDGLTNQAEQELGTDPQRADSDNDGLNDRWESLYTTSVQTPGGEVVLFNPLDGNWDCLLLDQAMRDALESRFDGENGMADWDDLASNDRHSCDMVLDSDDDGLANFEEEAFGTNPTARDSDMDLIDDIVEVANQSIALFTGLGEQ
;
A
#
# COMPACT_ATOMS: atom_id res chain seq x y z
N MET A 1 -61.62 12.44 -10.18
CA MET A 1 -60.52 11.75 -10.90
C MET A 1 -59.12 12.05 -10.33
N ALA A 2 -58.99 12.70 -9.16
CA ALA A 2 -57.67 12.90 -8.49
C ALA A 2 -57.42 11.95 -7.31
N TYR A 3 -58.47 11.47 -6.64
CA TYR A 3 -58.35 10.59 -5.46
C TYR A 3 -57.80 9.20 -5.79
N VAL A 4 -58.09 8.68 -6.98
CA VAL A 4 -57.63 7.35 -7.43
C VAL A 4 -56.12 7.33 -7.69
N ALA A 5 -55.54 8.45 -8.13
CA ALA A 5 -54.11 8.56 -8.40
C ALA A 5 -53.28 8.55 -7.09
N ILE A 6 -53.75 9.25 -6.05
CA ILE A 6 -53.04 9.35 -4.75
C ILE A 6 -53.08 8.01 -4.00
N VAL A 7 -54.21 7.30 -4.04
CA VAL A 7 -54.31 5.97 -3.40
C VAL A 7 -53.43 4.94 -4.12
N SER A 8 -53.31 5.04 -5.45
CA SER A 8 -52.44 4.14 -6.22
C SER A 8 -50.95 4.35 -5.95
N THR A 9 -50.49 5.60 -5.74
CA THR A 9 -49.07 5.87 -5.44
C THR A 9 -48.70 5.49 -4.00
N LEU A 10 -49.63 5.62 -3.05
CA LEU A 10 -49.41 5.17 -1.66
C LEU A 10 -49.31 3.64 -1.53
N ILE A 11 -50.07 2.89 -2.33
CA ILE A 11 -50.01 1.42 -2.35
C ILE A 11 -48.70 0.93 -2.97
N PHE A 12 -48.21 1.56 -4.05
CA PHE A 12 -46.93 1.18 -4.65
C PHE A 12 -45.71 1.61 -3.81
N GLY A 13 -45.78 2.76 -3.12
CA GLY A 13 -44.71 3.20 -2.22
C GLY A 13 -44.54 2.31 -0.98
N SER A 14 -45.64 1.80 -0.42
CA SER A 14 -45.59 0.87 0.73
C SER A 14 -45.15 -0.55 0.34
N LEU A 15 -45.42 -0.97 -0.90
CA LEU A 15 -44.99 -2.28 -1.40
C LEU A 15 -43.49 -2.32 -1.77
N PHE A 16 -42.90 -1.18 -2.14
CA PHE A 16 -41.46 -1.08 -2.44
C PHE A 16 -40.61 -1.03 -1.17
N VAL A 17 -41.06 -0.32 -0.12
CA VAL A 17 -40.35 -0.27 1.18
C VAL A 17 -40.51 -1.58 1.97
N GLY A 18 -41.61 -2.32 1.77
CA GLY A 18 -41.83 -3.61 2.42
C GLY A 18 -41.00 -4.77 1.87
N ILE A 19 -40.54 -4.71 0.61
CA ILE A 19 -39.74 -5.78 0.00
C ILE A 19 -38.24 -5.54 0.17
N SER A 20 -37.78 -4.28 0.24
CA SER A 20 -36.37 -3.98 0.57
C SER A 20 -36.07 -4.08 2.07
N GLY A 21 -37.06 -3.92 2.95
CA GLY A 21 -36.91 -4.10 4.40
C GLY A 21 -37.05 -5.56 4.90
N PHE A 22 -37.46 -6.49 4.05
CA PHE A 22 -37.63 -7.91 4.41
C PHE A 22 -36.43 -8.79 4.01
N PHE A 23 -35.45 -8.25 3.28
CA PHE A 23 -34.28 -9.01 2.81
C PHE A 23 -33.01 -8.82 3.66
N GLN A 24 -33.11 -8.28 4.88
CA GLN A 24 -31.96 -8.21 5.79
C GLN A 24 -32.18 -8.74 7.21
N THR A 25 -33.37 -9.27 7.55
CA THR A 25 -33.57 -9.99 8.82
C THR A 25 -34.60 -11.12 8.65
N SER A 26 -34.33 -12.06 7.75
CA SER A 26 -34.93 -13.39 7.86
C SER A 26 -33.80 -14.41 7.86
N GLU A 27 -33.52 -14.92 9.06
CA GLU A 27 -32.93 -16.24 9.24
C GLU A 27 -33.60 -17.24 8.28
N GLU A 28 -32.80 -18.17 7.79
CA GLU A 28 -33.19 -19.36 7.02
C GLU A 28 -33.33 -19.16 5.49
N ILE A 29 -32.20 -19.30 4.79
CA ILE A 29 -31.96 -20.33 3.76
C ILE A 29 -30.46 -20.28 3.37
N GLY A 30 -29.72 -21.32 3.78
CA GLY A 30 -28.33 -21.54 3.44
C GLY A 30 -27.57 -22.15 4.61
N GLY A 31 -27.64 -23.48 4.75
CA GLY A 31 -27.05 -24.21 5.87
C GLY A 31 -25.55 -24.01 5.99
N PHE A 32 -25.15 -23.16 6.92
CA PHE A 32 -23.90 -23.28 7.64
C PHE A 32 -24.28 -23.71 9.04
N ASP A 33 -23.92 -24.94 9.39
CA ASP A 33 -23.93 -25.41 10.76
C ASP A 33 -22.98 -24.50 11.55
N SER A 34 -23.48 -23.83 12.60
CA SER A 34 -22.62 -23.10 13.52
C SER A 34 -21.66 -24.10 14.13
N ALA A 35 -20.38 -24.05 13.76
CA ALA A 35 -19.34 -24.88 14.37
C ALA A 35 -18.98 -24.43 15.80
N VAL A 36 -19.98 -24.07 16.61
CA VAL A 36 -19.84 -23.63 18.00
C VAL A 36 -20.90 -24.27 18.88
N GLU A 37 -21.10 -25.58 18.72
CA GLU A 37 -21.79 -26.38 19.73
C GLU A 37 -21.26 -27.82 19.70
N GLU A 38 -19.93 -27.96 19.75
CA GLU A 38 -19.30 -29.19 20.23
C GLU A 38 -18.62 -28.90 21.58
N ASP A 39 -19.21 -29.45 22.64
CA ASP A 39 -18.66 -29.59 23.98
C ASP A 39 -17.34 -30.36 23.92
N ILE A 40 -16.25 -29.66 23.59
CA ILE A 40 -14.89 -30.15 23.73
C ILE A 40 -14.28 -29.48 24.95
N ARG A 41 -14.30 -30.20 26.07
CA ARG A 41 -13.43 -29.92 27.21
C ARG A 41 -11.99 -29.80 26.73
N GLY A 42 -11.44 -28.60 26.79
CA GLY A 42 -10.04 -28.35 26.46
C GLY A 42 -9.70 -26.88 26.65
N ASP A 43 -9.44 -26.52 27.90
CA ASP A 43 -8.46 -25.52 28.34
C ASP A 43 -8.16 -24.33 27.40
N SER A 44 -8.78 -23.19 27.73
CA SER A 44 -8.17 -21.85 27.78
C SER A 44 -7.00 -21.57 26.84
N GLU A 45 -7.26 -21.21 25.58
CA GLU A 45 -6.40 -20.31 24.79
C GLU A 45 -7.16 -19.88 23.54
N LEU A 46 -7.04 -18.62 23.14
CA LEU A 46 -7.64 -17.96 21.96
C LEU A 46 -8.99 -17.24 22.15
N MET A 47 -9.17 -16.55 23.28
CA MET A 47 -9.70 -15.19 23.20
C MET A 47 -8.49 -14.29 23.45
N LEU A 48 -7.91 -13.74 22.39
CA LEU A 48 -7.29 -12.43 22.52
C LEU A 48 -8.46 -11.55 22.98
N GLU A 49 -8.66 -11.44 24.29
CA GLU A 49 -9.25 -10.21 24.82
C GLU A 49 -8.44 -9.12 24.14
N ALA A 50 -9.13 -8.32 23.32
CA ALA A 50 -8.53 -7.13 22.78
C ALA A 50 -8.04 -6.37 24.01
N LEU A 51 -6.72 -6.37 24.21
CA LEU A 51 -6.10 -5.69 25.34
C LEU A 51 -6.57 -4.24 25.24
N ASP A 52 -6.98 -3.69 26.37
CA ASP A 52 -7.55 -2.35 26.56
C ASP A 52 -6.87 -1.86 27.83
N SER A 53 -5.66 -1.33 27.64
CA SER A 53 -4.64 -1.10 28.67
C SER A 53 -5.02 0.06 29.59
N ASP A 54 -5.68 1.07 29.04
CA ASP A 54 -6.21 2.24 29.70
C ASP A 54 -7.70 2.10 30.14
N GLY A 55 -8.43 1.13 29.57
CA GLY A 55 -9.76 0.71 30.00
C GLY A 55 -10.89 1.61 29.48
N ASP A 56 -10.67 2.28 28.35
CA ASP A 56 -11.54 3.33 27.82
C ASP A 56 -12.60 2.79 26.83
N GLY A 57 -12.46 1.51 26.45
CA GLY A 57 -13.36 0.78 25.56
C GLY A 57 -12.92 0.73 24.10
N LEU A 58 -11.78 1.32 23.76
CA LEU A 58 -10.98 1.06 22.57
C LEU A 58 -9.98 -0.07 22.90
N SER A 59 -9.46 -0.76 21.89
CA SER A 59 -8.46 -1.80 22.15
C SER A 59 -7.08 -1.31 21.73
N ASP A 60 -6.02 -1.63 22.45
CA ASP A 60 -4.63 -1.26 22.20
C ASP A 60 -4.26 -1.40 20.71
N LYS A 61 -4.70 -2.48 20.06
CA LYS A 61 -4.43 -2.71 18.65
C LYS A 61 -5.11 -1.68 17.76
N LEU A 62 -6.36 -1.35 18.02
CA LEU A 62 -7.10 -0.33 17.27
C LEU A 62 -6.49 1.05 17.52
N GLU A 63 -6.16 1.36 18.75
CA GLU A 63 -5.47 2.59 19.15
C GLU A 63 -4.16 2.77 18.36
N GLU A 64 -3.29 1.77 18.38
CA GLU A 64 -2.00 1.81 17.66
C GLU A 64 -2.17 1.82 16.14
N THR A 65 -3.12 1.04 15.60
CA THR A 65 -3.16 0.77 14.15
C THR A 65 -4.07 1.70 13.38
N GLN A 66 -5.22 2.08 13.95
CA GLN A 66 -6.30 2.74 13.24
C GLN A 66 -6.54 4.18 13.73
N TYR A 67 -6.36 4.44 15.02
CA TYR A 67 -6.74 5.72 15.63
C TYR A 67 -5.56 6.63 15.97
N GLY A 68 -4.38 6.05 16.20
CA GLY A 68 -3.18 6.79 16.59
C GLY A 68 -3.25 7.36 18.01
N THR A 69 -4.11 6.81 18.87
CA THR A 69 -4.27 7.21 20.29
C THR A 69 -3.23 6.53 21.18
N ASP A 70 -3.00 7.07 22.37
CA ASP A 70 -2.05 6.52 23.34
C ASP A 70 -2.70 5.38 24.13
N ILE A 71 -2.17 4.16 23.93
CA ILE A 71 -2.64 2.91 24.55
C ILE A 71 -2.69 2.96 26.10
N ASP A 72 -1.91 3.85 26.73
CA ASP A 72 -1.86 4.01 28.18
C ASP A 72 -2.66 5.25 28.69
N ASP A 73 -3.29 6.04 27.81
CA ASP A 73 -4.00 7.29 28.14
C ASP A 73 -5.46 7.29 27.61
N PRO A 74 -6.47 7.20 28.50
CA PRO A 74 -7.88 7.09 28.08
C PRO A 74 -8.51 8.37 27.53
N ASP A 75 -7.74 9.43 27.29
CA ASP A 75 -8.15 10.75 26.80
C ASP A 75 -6.92 11.42 26.16
N THR A 76 -6.56 10.98 24.95
CA THR A 76 -5.27 11.31 24.32
C THR A 76 -5.11 12.81 24.10
N ASP A 77 -6.17 13.51 23.69
CA ASP A 77 -6.13 14.95 23.42
C ASP A 77 -6.45 15.83 24.65
N ASN A 78 -6.79 15.18 25.78
CA ASN A 78 -7.03 15.78 27.09
C ASN A 78 -8.20 16.79 27.11
N ASP A 79 -9.25 16.54 26.31
CA ASP A 79 -10.45 17.38 26.22
C ASP A 79 -11.55 16.99 27.23
N GLY A 80 -11.37 15.83 27.89
CA GLY A 80 -12.28 15.27 28.89
C GLY A 80 -13.29 14.26 28.34
N MET A 81 -13.20 13.89 27.07
CA MET A 81 -13.87 12.76 26.44
C MET A 81 -12.86 11.62 26.27
N THR A 82 -13.30 10.36 26.38
CA THR A 82 -12.37 9.24 26.22
C THR A 82 -12.28 8.83 24.76
N ASP A 83 -11.12 8.36 24.33
CA ASP A 83 -10.87 8.04 22.93
C ASP A 83 -11.91 7.04 22.38
N GLY A 84 -12.21 5.98 23.13
CA GLY A 84 -13.23 4.99 22.84
C GLY A 84 -14.66 5.56 22.82
N TRP A 85 -14.95 6.59 23.60
CA TRP A 85 -16.25 7.28 23.55
C TRP A 85 -16.38 8.12 22.28
N GLU A 86 -15.33 8.85 21.92
CA GLU A 86 -15.29 9.69 20.73
C GLU A 86 -15.38 8.86 19.46
N VAL A 87 -14.61 7.77 19.39
CA VAL A 87 -14.69 6.78 18.31
C VAL A 87 -16.10 6.21 18.19
N GLN A 88 -16.76 5.87 19.30
CA GLN A 88 -18.15 5.38 19.29
C GLN A 88 -19.14 6.42 18.75
N HIS A 89 -18.87 7.71 18.94
CA HIS A 89 -19.73 8.81 18.51
C HIS A 89 -19.30 9.45 17.18
N GLY A 90 -18.23 8.93 16.55
CA GLY A 90 -17.73 9.40 15.27
C GLY A 90 -16.97 10.72 15.36
N LEU A 91 -16.43 11.06 16.53
CA LEU A 91 -15.53 12.18 16.78
C LEU A 91 -14.07 11.74 16.60
N ASN A 92 -13.14 12.70 16.55
CA ASN A 92 -11.72 12.45 16.39
C ASN A 92 -11.02 12.51 17.77
N PRO A 93 -10.47 11.41 18.29
CA PRO A 93 -9.87 11.35 19.64
C PRO A 93 -8.50 12.06 19.77
N LEU A 94 -8.07 12.75 18.73
CA LEU A 94 -6.82 13.52 18.68
C LEU A 94 -7.08 15.03 18.56
N ASP A 95 -8.33 15.45 18.67
CA ASP A 95 -8.77 16.82 18.43
C ASP A 95 -9.60 17.34 19.60
N ASN A 96 -8.96 18.13 20.45
CA ASN A 96 -9.57 18.68 21.67
C ASN A 96 -10.65 19.75 21.43
N GLY A 97 -11.04 20.00 20.17
CA GLY A 97 -12.11 20.90 19.78
C GLY A 97 -11.82 22.38 20.04
N GLU A 98 -10.61 22.73 20.45
CA GLU A 98 -10.15 24.11 20.54
C GLU A 98 -9.61 24.50 19.16
N SER A 99 -10.35 25.34 18.42
CA SER A 99 -9.76 26.03 17.28
C SER A 99 -8.57 26.82 17.82
N GLU A 100 -7.38 26.60 17.27
CA GLU A 100 -6.27 27.52 17.54
C GLU A 100 -6.68 28.89 16.99
N ASP A 101 -7.28 29.69 17.87
CA ASP A 101 -7.60 31.08 17.64
C ASP A 101 -6.27 31.83 17.52
N LEU A 102 -5.62 31.70 16.35
CA LEU A 102 -4.68 32.68 15.89
C LEU A 102 -5.46 34.00 15.90
N GLU A 103 -5.20 34.83 16.92
CA GLU A 103 -5.59 36.24 16.92
C GLU A 103 -4.87 36.91 15.74
N ILE A 104 -5.34 36.66 14.52
CA ILE A 104 -4.88 37.32 13.31
C ILE A 104 -5.46 38.72 13.40
N ASP A 105 -4.64 39.65 13.89
CA ASP A 105 -4.89 41.07 13.78
C ASP A 105 -5.17 41.37 12.29
N PRO A 106 -6.40 41.80 11.92
CA PRO A 106 -6.79 42.02 10.53
C PRO A 106 -6.00 43.15 9.85
N THR A 107 -5.07 43.80 10.55
CA THR A 107 -4.17 44.82 10.01
C THR A 107 -2.80 44.31 9.55
N GLN A 108 -2.45 43.04 9.81
CA GLN A 108 -1.14 42.45 9.48
C GLN A 108 -1.20 41.58 8.22
N ASN A 109 -1.73 42.12 7.12
CA ASN A 109 -1.58 41.52 5.79
C ASN A 109 -0.28 42.04 5.15
N ASP A 110 0.85 41.43 5.52
CA ASP A 110 2.04 41.41 4.66
C ASP A 110 2.06 40.07 3.95
N GLU A 111 2.17 40.13 2.62
CA GLU A 111 1.92 39.04 1.69
C GLU A 111 2.70 37.74 1.96
N SER A 112 2.05 36.61 1.60
CA SER A 112 2.66 35.34 1.14
C SER A 112 3.10 34.28 2.14
N SER A 113 2.53 34.21 3.34
CA SER A 113 2.38 32.90 3.98
C SER A 113 0.96 32.45 3.73
N ALA A 114 0.83 31.34 2.99
CA ALA A 114 -0.43 30.66 2.78
C ALA A 114 -1.18 30.64 4.11
N ALA A 115 -2.45 31.05 4.11
CA ALA A 115 -3.34 30.49 5.09
C ALA A 115 -3.22 28.98 4.91
N GLN A 116 -2.42 28.33 5.75
CA GLN A 116 -2.71 26.96 6.13
C GLN A 116 -4.12 27.08 6.71
N ILE A 117 -5.10 26.91 5.84
CA ILE A 117 -6.33 26.27 6.25
C ILE A 117 -5.82 24.89 6.64
N GLU A 118 -5.38 24.76 7.89
CA GLU A 118 -5.39 23.46 8.51
C GLU A 118 -6.84 23.03 8.33
N ASN A 119 -7.00 21.96 7.57
CA ASN A 119 -8.28 21.35 7.38
C ASN A 119 -8.62 20.84 8.78
N GLU A 120 -9.27 21.68 9.60
CA GLU A 120 -9.99 21.31 10.82
C GLU A 120 -11.16 20.44 10.36
N THR A 121 -10.79 19.32 9.76
CA THR A 121 -11.67 18.22 9.54
C THR A 121 -11.75 17.55 10.89
N GLU A 122 -12.88 17.75 11.57
CA GLU A 122 -13.44 16.82 12.58
C GLU A 122 -13.66 15.40 11.98
N SER A 123 -12.97 15.06 10.90
CA SER A 123 -13.04 13.80 10.18
C SER A 123 -11.83 13.01 10.64
N TRP A 124 -12.15 11.89 11.27
CA TRP A 124 -11.27 10.78 11.61
C TRP A 124 -9.93 10.73 10.87
N PRO A 125 -8.82 10.45 11.57
CA PRO A 125 -7.53 10.17 10.95
C PRO A 125 -7.72 9.10 9.88
N ASP A 126 -7.20 9.34 8.67
CA ASP A 126 -7.27 8.34 7.59
C ASP A 126 -6.45 7.12 8.05
N PRO A 127 -7.06 5.92 8.18
CA PRO A 127 -6.32 4.73 8.59
C PRO A 127 -5.15 4.39 7.67
N ASN A 128 -5.16 4.86 6.41
CA ASN A 128 -4.03 4.70 5.50
C ASN A 128 -2.82 5.57 5.89
N GLN A 129 -3.02 6.65 6.66
CA GLN A 129 -1.94 7.52 7.15
C GLN A 129 -1.40 7.09 8.53
N GLY A 130 -2.00 6.07 9.16
CA GLY A 130 -1.51 5.49 10.42
C GLY A 130 -0.24 4.66 10.23
N PRO A 131 0.45 4.22 11.31
CA PRO A 131 1.72 3.50 11.22
C PRO A 131 1.68 2.22 10.35
N ASN A 132 0.53 1.57 10.32
CA ASN A 132 0.29 0.34 9.55
C ASN A 132 -0.40 0.59 8.19
N GLY A 133 -0.66 1.86 7.87
CA GLY A 133 -1.22 2.25 6.59
C GLY A 133 -0.18 2.19 5.47
N ASP A 134 -0.68 2.10 4.25
CA ASP A 134 0.08 2.00 3.00
C ASP A 134 -0.61 2.94 1.98
N PRO A 135 -0.37 4.27 2.08
CA PRO A 135 -1.05 5.27 1.27
C PRO A 135 -0.81 5.13 -0.24
N ASP A 136 0.40 4.75 -0.64
CA ASP A 136 0.83 4.65 -2.03
C ASP A 136 0.72 3.25 -2.63
N ARG A 137 0.49 2.24 -1.79
CA ARG A 137 0.18 0.86 -2.15
C ARG A 137 1.34 0.13 -2.80
N ASP A 138 2.56 0.49 -2.44
CA ASP A 138 3.75 -0.27 -2.81
C ASP A 138 3.93 -1.53 -1.93
N GLY A 139 3.22 -1.57 -0.79
CA GLY A 139 3.20 -2.68 0.15
C GLY A 139 4.22 -2.57 1.28
N LEU A 140 4.88 -1.42 1.43
CA LEU A 140 5.48 -0.98 2.69
C LEU A 140 4.41 -0.26 3.53
N THR A 141 4.54 -0.38 4.84
CA THR A 141 3.73 0.41 5.77
C THR A 141 4.45 1.68 6.13
N ASN A 142 3.74 2.76 6.47
CA ASN A 142 4.33 4.03 6.91
C ASN A 142 5.43 3.87 7.99
N GLN A 143 5.29 2.90 8.91
CA GLN A 143 6.32 2.57 9.89
C GLN A 143 7.60 1.98 9.27
N ALA A 144 7.45 1.05 8.32
CA ALA A 144 8.58 0.45 7.60
C ALA A 144 9.30 1.49 6.73
N GLU A 145 8.54 2.37 6.09
CA GLU A 145 9.10 3.47 5.30
C GLU A 145 9.84 4.48 6.16
N GLN A 146 9.35 4.79 7.36
CA GLN A 146 10.08 5.58 8.33
C GLN A 146 11.42 4.94 8.73
N GLU A 147 11.49 3.61 8.84
CA GLU A 147 12.73 2.89 9.14
C GLU A 147 13.72 2.90 7.96
N LEU A 148 13.21 2.84 6.73
CA LEU A 148 13.98 2.89 5.49
C LEU A 148 14.36 4.32 5.07
N GLY A 149 13.62 5.32 5.56
CA GLY A 149 13.76 6.72 5.19
C GLY A 149 13.08 7.10 3.87
N THR A 150 12.17 6.26 3.37
CA THR A 150 11.38 6.47 2.16
C THR A 150 10.16 7.36 2.43
N ASP A 151 9.48 7.83 1.39
CA ASP A 151 8.35 8.75 1.45
C ASP A 151 7.02 7.99 1.46
N PRO A 152 6.25 7.99 2.59
CA PRO A 152 5.06 7.17 2.74
C PRO A 152 3.88 7.46 1.82
N GLN A 153 4.00 8.46 0.96
CA GLN A 153 2.99 8.82 -0.02
C GLN A 153 3.45 8.54 -1.46
N ARG A 154 4.63 7.95 -1.64
CA ARG A 154 5.25 7.74 -2.94
C ARG A 154 5.92 6.38 -2.99
N ALA A 155 5.27 5.49 -3.74
CA ALA A 155 5.74 4.14 -3.99
C ALA A 155 7.17 4.05 -4.54
N ASP A 156 7.65 5.12 -5.18
CA ASP A 156 8.99 5.27 -5.74
C ASP A 156 9.54 6.60 -5.20
N SER A 157 10.40 6.52 -4.17
CA SER A 157 10.90 7.66 -3.41
C SER A 157 11.93 8.48 -4.18
N ASP A 158 12.79 7.86 -4.96
CA ASP A 158 13.86 8.51 -5.71
C ASP A 158 13.54 8.78 -7.20
N ASN A 159 12.34 8.41 -7.63
CA ASN A 159 11.73 8.56 -8.95
C ASN A 159 12.41 7.79 -10.06
N ASP A 160 13.03 6.66 -9.72
CA ASP A 160 13.83 5.88 -10.66
C ASP A 160 13.03 4.88 -11.50
N GLY A 161 11.77 4.65 -11.12
CA GLY A 161 10.81 3.78 -11.77
C GLY A 161 10.57 2.45 -11.06
N LEU A 162 11.35 2.12 -10.03
CA LEU A 162 11.16 0.96 -9.17
C LEU A 162 10.48 1.36 -7.86
N ASN A 163 9.72 0.45 -7.27
CA ASN A 163 9.11 0.71 -5.98
C ASN A 163 10.04 0.43 -4.79
N ASP A 164 9.87 1.22 -3.73
CA ASP A 164 10.70 1.23 -2.53
C ASP A 164 10.74 -0.14 -1.85
N ARG A 165 9.59 -0.82 -1.79
CA ARG A 165 9.50 -2.18 -1.26
C ARG A 165 10.42 -3.16 -1.99
N TRP A 166 10.37 -3.16 -3.32
CA TRP A 166 11.07 -4.10 -4.16
C TRP A 166 12.57 -3.87 -4.08
N GLU A 167 12.99 -2.62 -4.13
CA GLU A 167 14.40 -2.26 -3.97
C GLU A 167 14.95 -2.69 -2.61
N SER A 168 14.19 -2.45 -1.54
CA SER A 168 14.57 -2.85 -0.17
C SER A 168 14.79 -4.36 -0.01
N LEU A 169 14.15 -5.20 -0.84
CA LEU A 169 14.32 -6.65 -0.80
C LEU A 169 15.58 -7.13 -1.53
N TYR A 170 15.98 -6.42 -2.58
CA TYR A 170 17.02 -6.87 -3.51
C TYR A 170 18.31 -6.04 -3.47
N THR A 171 18.41 -5.05 -2.57
CA THR A 171 19.60 -4.23 -2.36
C THR A 171 20.90 -5.05 -2.42
N THR A 172 21.77 -4.72 -3.36
CA THR A 172 23.02 -5.45 -3.61
C THR A 172 24.16 -4.49 -3.91
N SER A 173 25.40 -4.92 -3.66
CA SER A 173 26.58 -4.09 -3.95
C SER A 173 27.49 -4.72 -4.99
N VAL A 174 27.84 -3.92 -6.01
CA VAL A 174 28.66 -4.32 -7.14
C VAL A 174 29.99 -3.56 -7.10
N GLN A 175 31.09 -4.30 -7.19
CA GLN A 175 32.43 -3.74 -7.20
C GLN A 175 32.84 -3.36 -8.63
N THR A 176 32.92 -2.07 -8.90
CA THR A 176 33.36 -1.54 -10.19
C THR A 176 34.81 -1.01 -10.11
N PRO A 177 35.51 -0.83 -11.24
CA PRO A 177 36.82 -0.16 -11.24
C PRO A 177 36.78 1.28 -10.68
N GLY A 178 35.60 1.91 -10.63
CA GLY A 178 35.40 3.24 -10.08
C GLY A 178 35.00 3.28 -8.60
N GLY A 179 34.74 2.13 -7.98
CA GLY A 179 34.29 2.02 -6.60
C GLY A 179 33.16 1.00 -6.41
N GLU A 180 32.73 0.84 -5.18
CA GLU A 180 31.51 0.10 -4.84
C GLU A 180 30.29 0.94 -5.23
N VAL A 181 29.39 0.34 -6.00
CA VAL A 181 28.06 0.89 -6.32
C VAL A 181 27.04 0.02 -5.61
N VAL A 182 26.10 0.65 -4.90
CA VAL A 182 24.98 -0.04 -4.27
C VAL A 182 23.81 0.13 -5.22
N LEU A 183 23.28 -0.99 -5.71
CA LEU A 183 22.09 -1.03 -6.57
C LEU A 183 20.86 -1.32 -5.71
N PHE A 184 19.70 -0.85 -6.18
CA PHE A 184 18.39 -1.04 -5.56
C PHE A 184 18.35 -0.44 -4.16
N ASN A 185 18.77 0.83 -4.07
CA ASN A 185 18.61 1.62 -2.87
C ASN A 185 17.42 2.56 -3.09
N PRO A 186 16.32 2.42 -2.32
CA PRO A 186 15.09 3.22 -2.46
C PRO A 186 15.25 4.75 -2.44
N LEU A 187 16.43 5.22 -2.06
CA LEU A 187 16.75 6.64 -1.91
C LEU A 187 17.77 7.13 -2.94
N ASP A 188 18.28 6.26 -3.81
CA ASP A 188 19.30 6.59 -4.82
C ASP A 188 19.22 5.70 -6.08
N GLY A 189 18.39 6.10 -7.03
CA GLY A 189 18.24 5.46 -8.33
C GLY A 189 19.44 5.61 -9.28
N ASN A 190 20.64 5.88 -8.76
CA ASN A 190 21.90 5.77 -9.48
C ASN A 190 21.90 6.39 -10.91
N TRP A 191 21.32 7.59 -11.04
CA TRP A 191 21.04 8.32 -12.29
C TRP A 191 22.23 8.56 -13.24
N ASP A 192 23.46 8.47 -12.74
CA ASP A 192 24.71 8.71 -13.47
C ASP A 192 25.72 7.58 -13.21
N CYS A 193 25.24 6.34 -13.14
CA CYS A 193 26.07 5.19 -12.83
C CYS A 193 27.14 4.90 -13.90
N LEU A 194 28.31 4.45 -13.42
CA LEU A 194 29.44 4.02 -14.23
C LEU A 194 29.16 2.75 -15.05
N LEU A 195 28.13 1.99 -14.71
CA LEU A 195 27.73 0.77 -15.41
C LEU A 195 27.03 1.06 -16.75
N LEU A 196 26.37 2.21 -16.86
CA LEU A 196 25.75 2.70 -18.09
C LEU A 196 26.76 3.43 -18.97
N ASP A 197 27.75 2.68 -19.49
CA ASP A 197 28.66 3.21 -20.50
C ASP A 197 27.95 3.45 -21.85
N GLN A 198 28.62 4.15 -22.78
CA GLN A 198 28.01 4.46 -24.07
C GLN A 198 27.61 3.19 -24.85
N ALA A 199 28.39 2.12 -24.74
CA ALA A 199 28.09 0.89 -25.47
C ALA A 199 26.85 0.18 -24.90
N MET A 200 26.67 0.23 -23.58
CA MET A 200 25.49 -0.30 -22.90
C MET A 200 24.26 0.53 -23.26
N ARG A 201 24.36 1.87 -23.22
CA ARG A 201 23.27 2.76 -23.64
C ARG A 201 22.83 2.49 -25.08
N ASP A 202 23.78 2.39 -26.01
CA ASP A 202 23.48 2.08 -27.42
C ASP A 202 22.81 0.69 -27.58
N ALA A 203 23.17 -0.28 -26.73
CA ALA A 203 22.57 -1.61 -26.75
C ALA A 203 21.14 -1.61 -26.18
N LEU A 204 20.90 -0.87 -25.09
CA LEU A 204 19.59 -0.73 -24.47
C LEU A 204 18.64 0.09 -25.36
N GLU A 205 19.12 1.16 -25.99
CA GLU A 205 18.34 1.94 -26.98
C GLU A 205 17.91 1.07 -28.17
N SER A 206 18.74 0.10 -28.57
CA SER A 206 18.36 -0.86 -29.62
C SER A 206 17.40 -1.95 -29.15
N ARG A 207 17.31 -2.21 -27.83
CA ARG A 207 16.40 -3.19 -27.24
C ARG A 207 15.03 -2.59 -26.98
N PHE A 208 15.00 -1.38 -26.44
CA PHE A 208 13.82 -0.61 -26.07
C PHE A 208 13.50 0.39 -27.17
N ASP A 209 13.06 -0.11 -28.32
CA ASP A 209 12.74 0.69 -29.52
C ASP A 209 11.25 1.05 -29.63
N GLY A 210 10.45 0.71 -28.61
CA GLY A 210 8.99 0.87 -28.62
C GLY A 210 8.25 -0.08 -29.58
N GLU A 211 8.94 -1.00 -30.27
CA GLU A 211 8.30 -1.99 -31.15
C GLU A 211 7.89 -3.25 -30.36
N ASN A 212 6.98 -4.05 -30.95
CA ASN A 212 6.54 -5.34 -30.41
C ASN A 212 5.95 -5.34 -28.98
N GLY A 213 5.61 -4.16 -28.45
CA GLY A 213 5.06 -4.00 -27.10
C GLY A 213 6.13 -3.79 -26.02
N MET A 214 7.39 -3.61 -26.41
CA MET A 214 8.47 -3.17 -25.52
C MET A 214 8.35 -1.67 -25.25
N ALA A 215 8.91 -1.23 -24.12
CA ALA A 215 9.06 0.19 -23.82
C ALA A 215 9.98 0.88 -24.83
N ASP A 216 9.78 2.19 -25.03
CA ASP A 216 10.72 3.04 -25.76
C ASP A 216 11.79 3.56 -24.78
N TRP A 217 13.03 3.64 -25.22
CA TRP A 217 14.16 4.11 -24.41
C TRP A 217 13.93 5.53 -23.87
N ASP A 218 13.32 6.40 -24.67
CA ASP A 218 12.99 7.76 -24.24
C ASP A 218 11.90 7.79 -23.15
N ASP A 219 10.99 6.80 -23.14
CA ASP A 219 9.93 6.69 -22.13
C ASP A 219 10.46 6.15 -20.79
N LEU A 220 11.60 5.45 -20.81
CA LEU A 220 12.33 4.99 -19.62
C LEU A 220 13.20 6.10 -18.98
N ALA A 221 13.21 7.30 -19.53
CA ALA A 221 13.97 8.41 -18.97
C ALA A 221 13.15 9.22 -17.96
N SER A 222 13.74 9.56 -16.82
CA SER A 222 13.22 10.56 -15.90
C SER A 222 14.15 11.77 -15.89
N ASN A 223 13.59 12.93 -16.26
CA ASN A 223 14.35 14.18 -16.42
C ASN A 223 15.58 14.03 -17.36
N ASP A 224 15.40 13.39 -18.52
CA ASP A 224 16.44 13.12 -19.53
C ASP A 224 17.60 12.24 -19.03
N ARG A 225 17.39 11.45 -17.97
CA ARG A 225 18.37 10.51 -17.41
C ARG A 225 17.73 9.14 -17.19
N HIS A 226 18.56 8.11 -17.21
CA HIS A 226 18.16 6.72 -16.98
C HIS A 226 18.80 6.22 -15.69
N SER A 227 17.99 5.66 -14.80
CA SER A 227 18.48 4.93 -13.62
C SER A 227 19.14 3.64 -14.08
N CYS A 228 20.33 3.33 -13.55
CA CYS A 228 20.91 2.00 -13.79
C CYS A 228 20.21 0.90 -13.00
N ASP A 229 19.55 1.26 -11.91
CA ASP A 229 18.84 0.32 -11.08
C ASP A 229 17.59 -0.13 -11.82
N MET A 230 16.95 0.74 -12.60
CA MET A 230 15.80 0.37 -13.43
C MET A 230 16.19 -0.39 -14.71
N VAL A 231 17.13 0.12 -15.52
CA VAL A 231 17.30 -0.31 -16.93
C VAL A 231 18.26 -1.47 -17.16
N LEU A 232 19.11 -1.80 -16.18
CA LEU A 232 20.09 -2.88 -16.34
C LEU A 232 19.42 -4.25 -16.19
N ASP A 233 20.10 -5.25 -16.73
CA ASP A 233 19.83 -6.67 -16.51
C ASP A 233 20.93 -7.13 -15.56
N SER A 234 20.58 -7.32 -14.28
CA SER A 234 21.57 -7.45 -13.20
C SER A 234 22.13 -8.86 -13.07
N ASP A 235 21.43 -9.86 -13.59
CA ASP A 235 21.79 -11.27 -13.52
C ASP A 235 22.08 -11.92 -14.89
N ASP A 236 22.02 -11.13 -15.97
CA ASP A 236 22.26 -11.52 -17.36
C ASP A 236 21.31 -12.66 -17.83
N ASP A 237 20.06 -12.65 -17.39
CA ASP A 237 19.03 -13.58 -17.86
C ASP A 237 18.27 -13.07 -19.10
N GLY A 238 18.33 -11.76 -19.35
CA GLY A 238 17.70 -11.06 -20.45
C GLY A 238 16.44 -10.28 -20.08
N LEU A 239 16.01 -10.25 -18.82
CA LEU A 239 15.03 -9.31 -18.28
C LEU A 239 15.75 -8.10 -17.67
N ALA A 240 15.25 -6.90 -17.95
CA ALA A 240 15.72 -5.73 -17.20
C ALA A 240 15.05 -5.67 -15.82
N ASN A 241 15.70 -5.06 -14.85
CA ASN A 241 15.24 -4.98 -13.47
C ASN A 241 13.79 -4.46 -13.34
N PHE A 242 13.38 -3.46 -14.13
CA PHE A 242 11.98 -2.98 -14.14
C PHE A 242 10.97 -3.99 -14.69
N GLU A 243 11.39 -4.85 -15.64
CA GLU A 243 10.56 -5.93 -16.13
C GLU A 243 10.40 -7.00 -15.05
N GLU A 244 11.48 -7.27 -14.31
CA GLU A 244 11.47 -8.22 -13.20
C GLU A 244 10.57 -7.77 -12.05
N GLU A 245 10.61 -6.49 -11.69
CA GLU A 245 9.67 -5.91 -10.74
C GLU A 245 8.22 -6.11 -11.20
N ALA A 246 7.93 -5.83 -12.47
CA ALA A 246 6.60 -5.99 -13.02
C ALA A 246 6.12 -7.47 -13.06
N PHE A 247 7.05 -8.42 -13.18
CA PHE A 247 6.75 -9.85 -13.17
C PHE A 247 6.86 -10.49 -11.77
N GLY A 248 7.45 -9.80 -10.79
CA GLY A 248 7.70 -10.30 -9.44
C GLY A 248 8.84 -11.32 -9.38
N THR A 249 9.83 -11.20 -10.27
CA THR A 249 11.05 -12.04 -10.30
C THR A 249 12.20 -11.37 -9.55
N ASN A 250 13.32 -12.07 -9.40
CA ASN A 250 14.46 -11.70 -8.58
C ASN A 250 15.62 -11.18 -9.44
N PRO A 251 15.95 -9.88 -9.36
CA PRO A 251 16.98 -9.26 -10.19
C PRO A 251 18.41 -9.72 -9.91
N THR A 252 18.61 -10.54 -8.89
CA THR A 252 19.92 -11.06 -8.54
C THR A 252 20.10 -12.52 -8.90
N ALA A 253 19.09 -13.16 -9.48
CA ALA A 253 19.09 -14.59 -9.74
C ALA A 253 18.28 -14.96 -10.99
N ARG A 254 18.98 -15.50 -11.99
CA ARG A 254 18.40 -15.88 -13.30
C ARG A 254 17.19 -16.82 -13.24
N ASP A 255 16.99 -17.48 -12.09
CA ASP A 255 15.96 -18.47 -11.82
C ASP A 255 15.46 -18.19 -10.39
N SER A 256 14.36 -17.46 -10.30
CA SER A 256 13.79 -16.94 -9.07
C SER A 256 13.27 -18.04 -8.15
N ASP A 257 12.69 -19.10 -8.70
CA ASP A 257 12.04 -20.18 -7.96
C ASP A 257 12.89 -21.46 -7.84
N MET A 258 14.07 -21.45 -8.46
CA MET A 258 15.09 -22.49 -8.47
C MET A 258 14.63 -23.80 -9.12
N ASP A 259 13.76 -23.73 -10.12
CA ASP A 259 13.23 -24.89 -10.84
C ASP A 259 14.06 -25.30 -12.07
N LEU A 260 15.14 -24.56 -12.36
CA LEU A 260 16.06 -24.67 -13.51
C LEU A 260 15.55 -24.07 -14.82
N ILE A 261 14.51 -23.24 -14.77
CA ILE A 261 14.03 -22.43 -15.88
C ILE A 261 14.40 -20.99 -15.58
N ASP A 262 15.05 -20.32 -16.54
CA ASP A 262 15.38 -18.91 -16.35
C ASP A 262 14.10 -18.05 -16.40
N ASP A 263 14.02 -16.97 -15.63
CA ASP A 263 12.83 -16.15 -15.45
C ASP A 263 12.29 -15.61 -16.79
N ILE A 264 13.18 -15.18 -17.69
CA ILE A 264 12.82 -14.78 -19.07
C ILE A 264 11.99 -15.84 -19.82
N VAL A 265 12.24 -17.13 -19.57
CA VAL A 265 11.54 -18.23 -20.25
C VAL A 265 10.15 -18.42 -19.65
N GLU A 266 10.00 -18.17 -18.36
CA GLU A 266 8.72 -18.28 -17.65
C GLU A 266 7.75 -17.17 -18.04
N VAL A 267 8.25 -15.94 -18.15
CA VAL A 267 7.45 -14.77 -18.55
C VAL A 267 7.20 -14.72 -20.05
N ALA A 268 8.03 -15.40 -20.84
CA ALA A 268 7.80 -15.54 -22.27
C ALA A 268 6.50 -16.31 -22.54
N ASN A 269 5.64 -15.76 -23.41
CA ASN A 269 4.42 -16.41 -23.87
C ASN A 269 4.74 -17.59 -24.83
N GLN A 270 5.37 -18.64 -24.30
CA GLN A 270 5.76 -19.84 -25.02
C GLN A 270 5.29 -21.09 -24.27
N SER A 271 4.89 -22.11 -25.01
CA SER A 271 4.54 -23.40 -24.44
C SER A 271 5.81 -24.17 -24.05
N ILE A 272 6.14 -24.21 -22.75
CA ILE A 272 7.25 -25.00 -22.22
C ILE A 272 6.85 -26.49 -22.23
N ALA A 273 7.61 -27.32 -22.94
CA ALA A 273 7.40 -28.77 -22.99
C ALA A 273 8.31 -29.46 -21.95
N LEU A 274 7.75 -29.77 -20.77
CA LEU A 274 8.45 -30.51 -19.73
C LEU A 274 8.57 -32.00 -20.10
N PHE A 275 9.78 -32.47 -20.38
CA PHE A 275 10.05 -33.89 -20.60
C PHE A 275 10.55 -34.53 -19.31
N THR A 276 9.69 -35.30 -18.62
CA THR A 276 10.12 -36.10 -17.47
C THR A 276 10.76 -37.40 -17.95
N GLY A 277 12.08 -37.48 -17.82
CA GLY A 277 12.82 -38.73 -18.02
C GLY A 277 12.59 -39.67 -16.84
N LEU A 278 11.70 -40.65 -16.97
CA LEU A 278 11.69 -41.80 -16.06
C LEU A 278 12.97 -42.59 -16.32
N GLY A 279 14.00 -42.40 -15.49
CA GLY A 279 15.26 -43.13 -15.60
C GLY A 279 15.02 -44.64 -15.70
N GLU A 280 15.50 -45.25 -16.78
CA GLU A 280 15.56 -46.71 -16.91
C GLU A 280 16.62 -47.25 -15.92
N GLN A 281 16.23 -48.27 -15.15
CA GLN A 281 17.11 -49.00 -14.21
C GLN A 281 18.19 -49.80 -14.93
#